data_AF-A0A3F2TZ57-F1
#
_entry.id   AF-A0A3F2TZ57-F1
#
_cell.length_a   1.000
_cell.length_b   1.000
_cell.length_c   1.000
_cell.angle_alpha   90.00
_cell.angle_beta   90.00
_cell.angle_gamma   90.00
#
_symmetry.space_group_name_H-M   'P 1'
#
loop_
_entity.id
_entity.type
_entity.pdbx_description
1 polymer ?
#
loop_
_entity_poly.entity_id
_entity_poly.type
_entity_poly.pdbx_seq_one_letter_code
_entity_poly.pdbx_strand_id
1 'polypeptide(L)'
;MNIGEIAERFIRAAEIERAMHIHVGPMPLRALQLPYVHDYADKAGWRKEPGDKLIAGADPLAEERKAFWERLGVMPSAHEIAELDALYEWLTSTDSDGERRALLAWARSKVGGKSFRRWCFKVEGIHPETGRRRKDRALEKISAYLGGRPMQHNENPEIRVLHVGTEIGDVSATFAEDAGKRDGLDHWLSPDAFTRNFSLDQADFSWAAKRNERRRQREAAARKQAKQKAA
;
A
#
# COMPACT_ATOMS: atom_id res chain seq x y z
N MET A 1 -14.48 6.67 2.11
CA MET A 1 -14.88 5.58 3.03
C MET A 1 -14.00 5.69 4.27
N ASN A 2 -14.59 5.62 5.45
CA ASN A 2 -13.86 5.81 6.72
C ASN A 2 -13.12 4.53 7.13
N ILE A 3 -12.08 4.68 7.96
CA ILE A 3 -11.30 3.54 8.48
C ILE A 3 -12.18 2.55 9.26
N GLY A 4 -13.18 3.05 10.00
CA GLY A 4 -14.14 2.21 10.73
C GLY A 4 -14.99 1.35 9.81
N GLU A 5 -15.52 1.92 8.73
CA GLU A 5 -16.33 1.20 7.73
C GLU A 5 -15.51 0.13 7.01
N ILE A 6 -14.26 0.43 6.66
CA ILE A 6 -13.32 -0.54 6.09
C ILE A 6 -13.13 -1.71 7.08
N ALA A 7 -12.87 -1.39 8.34
CA ALA A 7 -12.63 -2.38 9.38
C ALA A 7 -13.85 -3.30 9.61
N GLU A 8 -15.06 -2.74 9.61
CA GLU A 8 -16.31 -3.50 9.72
C GLU A 8 -16.52 -4.44 8.54
N ARG A 9 -16.25 -4.00 7.31
CA ARG A 9 -16.32 -4.86 6.13
C ARG A 9 -15.34 -6.03 6.21
N PHE A 10 -14.12 -5.82 6.71
CA PHE A 10 -13.17 -6.91 6.92
C PHE A 10 -13.62 -7.88 8.02
N ILE A 11 -14.24 -7.40 9.10
CA ILE A 11 -14.80 -8.27 10.14
C ILE A 11 -15.95 -9.10 9.55
N ARG A 12 -16.86 -8.49 8.81
CA ARG A 12 -17.97 -9.18 8.15
C ARG A 12 -17.47 -10.24 7.16
N ALA A 13 -16.46 -9.92 6.36
CA ALA A 13 -15.80 -10.90 5.50
C ALA A 13 -15.24 -12.10 6.27
N ALA A 14 -14.62 -11.88 7.42
CA ALA A 14 -14.12 -12.97 8.25
C ALA A 14 -15.27 -13.83 8.86
N GLU A 15 -16.46 -13.26 9.08
CA GLU A 15 -17.66 -14.03 9.45
C GLU A 15 -18.11 -14.93 8.31
N ILE A 16 -18.16 -14.38 7.10
CA ILE A 16 -18.54 -15.10 5.89
C ILE A 16 -17.56 -16.24 5.61
N GLU A 17 -16.25 -15.99 5.64
CA GLU A 17 -15.23 -17.04 5.49
C GLU A 17 -15.39 -18.18 6.51
N ARG A 18 -15.73 -17.84 7.76
CA ARG A 18 -15.95 -18.84 8.80
C ARG A 18 -17.20 -19.66 8.53
N ALA A 19 -18.27 -19.05 8.05
CA ALA A 19 -19.49 -19.74 7.65
C ALA A 19 -19.24 -20.70 6.46
N MET A 20 -18.37 -20.32 5.51
CA MET A 20 -18.00 -21.16 4.36
C MET A 20 -17.23 -22.43 4.76
N HIS A 21 -16.42 -22.40 5.83
CA HIS A 21 -15.55 -23.52 6.21
C HIS A 21 -16.24 -24.70 6.92
N ILE A 22 -17.58 -24.71 7.01
CA ILE A 22 -18.29 -25.84 7.57
C ILE A 22 -18.35 -26.97 6.52
N HIS A 23 -17.38 -27.88 6.58
CA HIS A 23 -17.32 -29.09 5.76
C HIS A 23 -18.66 -29.87 5.78
N VAL A 24 -19.11 -30.27 4.59
CA VAL A 24 -20.32 -31.07 4.34
C VAL A 24 -19.89 -32.54 4.18
N GLY A 25 -20.40 -33.43 5.03
CA GLY A 25 -20.23 -34.88 4.91
C GLY A 25 -19.39 -35.53 6.02
N PRO A 26 -19.34 -36.88 6.06
CA PRO A 26 -18.44 -37.61 6.94
C PRO A 26 -17.00 -37.22 6.67
N MET A 27 -16.17 -37.17 7.72
CA MET A 27 -14.75 -36.81 7.61
C MET A 27 -14.11 -37.65 6.49
N PRO A 28 -13.50 -37.03 5.47
CA PRO A 28 -13.01 -37.77 4.31
C PRO A 28 -12.01 -38.81 4.79
N LEU A 29 -12.29 -40.07 4.45
CA LEU A 29 -11.34 -41.15 4.67
C LEU A 29 -10.04 -40.75 3.98
N ARG A 30 -8.95 -40.77 4.74
CA ARG A 30 -7.60 -40.33 4.30
C ARG A 30 -7.12 -41.03 3.01
N ALA A 31 -7.78 -42.13 2.62
CA ALA A 31 -7.52 -42.93 1.43
C ALA A 31 -8.20 -42.43 0.14
N LEU A 32 -9.22 -41.57 0.21
CA LEU A 32 -9.90 -40.99 -0.96
C LEU A 32 -9.42 -39.54 -1.15
N GLN A 33 -8.56 -39.33 -2.15
CA GLN A 33 -7.93 -38.03 -2.44
C GLN A 33 -8.91 -36.98 -3.00
N LEU A 34 -10.09 -37.38 -3.44
CA LEU A 34 -11.12 -36.49 -3.97
C LEU A 34 -12.41 -36.75 -3.17
N PRO A 35 -12.98 -35.75 -2.48
CA PRO A 35 -14.26 -35.92 -1.82
C PRO A 35 -15.33 -36.11 -2.89
N TYR A 36 -16.01 -37.25 -2.89
CA TYR A 36 -17.22 -37.44 -3.68
C TYR A 36 -18.30 -36.53 -3.10
N VAL A 37 -18.63 -35.46 -3.81
CA VAL A 37 -19.69 -34.52 -3.42
C VAL A 37 -20.95 -34.93 -4.16
N HIS A 38 -21.94 -35.42 -3.42
CA HIS A 38 -23.28 -35.68 -3.98
C HIS A 38 -23.86 -34.39 -4.57
N ASP A 39 -24.35 -34.49 -5.81
CA ASP A 39 -25.03 -33.39 -6.50
C ASP A 39 -26.39 -33.09 -5.85
N TYR A 40 -26.95 -31.91 -6.12
CA TYR A 40 -28.25 -31.48 -5.61
C TYR A 40 -29.35 -32.49 -5.97
N ALA A 41 -29.31 -33.04 -7.19
CA ALA A 41 -30.26 -34.04 -7.66
C ALA A 41 -30.17 -35.35 -6.85
N ASP A 42 -28.96 -35.80 -6.54
CA ASP A 42 -28.69 -36.99 -5.71
C ASP A 42 -29.31 -36.81 -4.32
N LYS A 43 -29.10 -35.63 -3.70
CA LYS A 43 -29.60 -35.33 -2.35
C LYS A 43 -31.11 -35.08 -2.30
N ALA A 44 -31.70 -34.58 -3.39
CA ALA A 44 -33.15 -34.38 -3.49
C ALA A 44 -33.91 -35.71 -3.50
N GLY A 45 -33.27 -36.78 -4.00
CA GLY A 45 -33.76 -38.16 -4.03
C GLY A 45 -33.60 -38.92 -2.70
N TRP A 46 -32.99 -38.34 -1.67
CA TRP A 46 -32.84 -38.95 -0.34
C TRP A 46 -34.17 -38.92 0.45
N ARG A 47 -35.14 -39.64 -0.09
CA ARG A 47 -36.44 -39.91 0.52
C ARG A 47 -36.66 -41.41 0.49
N LYS A 48 -37.44 -41.90 1.45
CA LYS A 48 -37.98 -43.25 1.36
C LYS A 48 -38.92 -43.32 0.16
N GLU A 49 -38.53 -44.03 -0.89
CA GLU A 49 -39.44 -44.31 -2.01
C GLU A 49 -40.35 -45.52 -1.67
N PRO A 50 -41.58 -45.57 -2.20
CA PRO A 50 -42.47 -46.72 -2.02
C PRO A 50 -41.84 -47.98 -2.66
N GLY A 51 -41.20 -48.83 -1.85
CA GLY A 51 -40.50 -50.04 -2.31
C GLY A 51 -39.20 -50.34 -1.56
N ASP A 52 -38.65 -49.35 -0.86
CA ASP A 52 -37.44 -49.54 -0.07
C ASP A 52 -37.70 -50.43 1.16
N LYS A 53 -36.87 -51.47 1.32
CA LYS A 53 -36.92 -52.44 2.43
C LYS A 53 -36.42 -51.87 3.77
N LEU A 54 -36.58 -50.57 3.99
CA LEU A 54 -36.30 -49.94 5.28
C LEU A 54 -37.52 -50.03 6.20
N ILE A 55 -37.25 -50.18 7.50
CA ILE A 55 -38.27 -50.22 8.57
C ILE A 55 -39.25 -49.04 8.40
N ALA A 56 -40.55 -49.30 8.51
CA ALA A 56 -41.57 -48.26 8.40
C ALA A 56 -41.31 -47.14 9.43
N GLY A 57 -41.05 -45.92 8.96
CA GLY A 57 -40.74 -44.75 9.81
C GLY A 57 -39.26 -44.50 10.10
N ALA A 58 -38.34 -45.40 9.73
CA ALA A 58 -36.91 -45.13 9.80
C ALA A 58 -36.46 -44.42 8.50
N ASP A 59 -36.07 -43.15 8.61
CA ASP A 59 -35.47 -42.36 7.54
C ASP A 59 -34.02 -42.05 7.97
N PRO A 60 -33.04 -42.95 7.71
CA PRO A 60 -31.67 -42.81 8.23
C PRO A 60 -30.98 -41.52 7.79
N LEU A 61 -31.45 -40.91 6.70
CA LEU A 61 -30.95 -39.64 6.15
C LEU A 61 -31.82 -38.42 6.51
N ALA A 62 -32.85 -38.56 7.35
CA ALA A 62 -33.67 -37.41 7.75
C ALA A 62 -32.89 -36.35 8.53
N GLU A 63 -31.98 -36.78 9.41
CA GLU A 63 -31.09 -35.88 10.15
C GLU A 63 -30.12 -35.16 9.20
N GLU A 64 -29.61 -35.86 8.19
CA GLU A 64 -28.71 -35.30 7.18
C GLU A 64 -29.43 -34.31 6.26
N ARG A 65 -30.69 -34.60 5.88
CA ARG A 65 -31.53 -33.69 5.11
C ARG A 65 -31.85 -32.43 5.90
N LYS A 66 -32.20 -32.57 7.19
CA LYS A 66 -32.43 -31.43 8.07
C LYS A 66 -31.17 -30.57 8.20
N ALA A 67 -29.99 -31.19 8.39
CA ALA A 67 -28.71 -30.49 8.45
C ALA A 67 -28.31 -29.84 7.11
N PHE A 68 -28.72 -30.41 5.96
CA PHE A 68 -28.49 -29.83 4.64
C PHE A 68 -29.29 -28.54 4.43
N TRP A 69 -30.60 -28.55 4.74
CA TRP A 69 -31.43 -27.34 4.70
C TRP A 69 -31.04 -26.34 5.79
N GLU A 70 -30.71 -26.85 6.98
CA GLU A 70 -29.93 -26.23 8.06
C GLU A 70 -28.83 -25.31 7.54
N ARG A 71 -27.95 -25.90 6.71
CA ARG A 71 -26.77 -25.27 6.12
C ARG A 71 -27.05 -24.39 4.90
N LEU A 72 -28.05 -24.68 4.06
CA LEU A 72 -28.42 -23.80 2.95
C LEU A 72 -28.82 -22.40 3.46
N GLY A 73 -29.43 -22.32 4.64
CA GLY A 73 -29.69 -21.04 5.31
C GLY A 73 -28.44 -20.34 5.89
N VAL A 74 -27.32 -21.05 5.99
CA VAL A 74 -26.02 -20.56 6.51
C VAL A 74 -25.02 -20.25 5.38
N MET A 75 -25.29 -20.74 4.16
CA MET A 75 -24.45 -20.45 2.99
C MET A 75 -24.50 -18.94 2.69
N PRO A 76 -23.35 -18.30 2.47
CA PRO A 76 -23.32 -16.89 2.08
C PRO A 76 -24.06 -16.68 0.76
N SER A 77 -24.75 -15.55 0.66
CA SER A 77 -25.39 -15.15 -0.59
C SER A 77 -24.34 -14.86 -1.67
N ALA A 78 -24.73 -14.97 -2.95
CA ALA A 78 -23.84 -14.60 -4.07
C ALA A 78 -23.37 -13.13 -3.97
N HIS A 79 -24.17 -12.26 -3.38
CA HIS A 79 -23.80 -10.88 -3.11
C HIS A 79 -22.68 -10.77 -2.08
N GLU A 80 -22.78 -11.51 -0.97
CA GLU A 80 -21.73 -11.57 0.08
C GLU A 80 -20.40 -12.13 -0.46
N ILE A 81 -20.46 -13.06 -1.42
CA ILE A 81 -19.27 -13.58 -2.11
C ILE A 81 -18.64 -12.50 -2.99
N ALA A 82 -19.44 -11.75 -3.75
CA ALA A 82 -18.93 -10.64 -4.57
C ALA A 82 -18.32 -9.51 -3.70
N GLU A 83 -18.89 -9.25 -2.52
CA GLU A 83 -18.32 -8.31 -1.54
C GLU A 83 -16.97 -8.79 -0.99
N LEU A 84 -16.81 -10.10 -0.79
CA LEU A 84 -15.54 -10.71 -0.40
C LEU A 84 -14.46 -10.51 -1.48
N ASP A 85 -14.80 -10.76 -2.75
CA ASP A 85 -13.88 -10.57 -3.87
C ASP A 85 -13.41 -9.11 -3.98
N ALA A 86 -14.32 -8.15 -3.77
CA ALA A 86 -13.98 -6.73 -3.74
C ALA A 86 -13.02 -6.38 -2.59
N LEU A 87 -13.14 -7.04 -1.42
CA LEU A 87 -12.21 -6.85 -0.30
C LEU A 87 -10.82 -7.40 -0.59
N TYR A 88 -10.73 -8.49 -1.35
CA TYR A 88 -9.45 -9.02 -1.81
C TYR A 88 -8.75 -8.06 -2.76
N GLU A 89 -9.49 -7.39 -3.65
CA GLU A 89 -8.94 -6.31 -4.48
C GLU A 89 -8.35 -5.19 -3.60
N TRP A 90 -9.04 -4.79 -2.53
CA TRP A 90 -8.51 -3.79 -1.60
C TRP A 90 -7.26 -4.27 -0.87
N LEU A 91 -7.17 -5.55 -0.50
CA LEU A 91 -5.96 -6.12 0.08
C LEU A 91 -4.76 -6.06 -0.89
N THR A 92 -4.98 -6.29 -2.18
CA THR A 92 -3.90 -6.20 -3.18
C THR A 92 -3.30 -4.80 -3.28
N SER A 93 -4.06 -3.75 -2.94
CA SER A 93 -3.57 -2.37 -2.92
C SER A 93 -2.48 -2.10 -1.87
N THR A 94 -2.31 -2.99 -0.88
CA THR A 94 -1.23 -2.90 0.10
C THR A 94 -0.02 -3.67 -0.39
N ASP A 95 1.17 -3.06 -0.46
CA ASP A 95 2.34 -3.74 -1.06
C ASP A 95 3.00 -4.80 -0.16
N SER A 96 2.75 -4.74 1.15
CA SER A 96 3.41 -5.60 2.14
C SER A 96 2.56 -6.80 2.54
N ASP A 97 3.06 -8.01 2.29
CA ASP A 97 2.42 -9.26 2.70
C ASP A 97 2.27 -9.38 4.23
N GLY A 98 3.18 -8.78 4.99
CA GLY A 98 3.09 -8.75 6.46
C GLY A 98 1.93 -7.89 6.96
N GLU A 99 1.56 -6.84 6.22
CA GLU A 99 0.44 -5.96 6.54
C GLU A 99 -0.90 -6.62 6.17
N ARG A 100 -0.97 -7.23 4.97
CA ARG A 100 -2.12 -8.04 4.52
C ARG A 100 -2.46 -9.14 5.52
N ARG A 101 -1.47 -9.96 5.90
CA ARG A 101 -1.68 -11.08 6.83
C ARG A 101 -2.07 -10.61 8.22
N ALA A 102 -1.48 -9.50 8.71
CA ALA A 102 -1.85 -8.92 9.99
C ALA A 102 -3.30 -8.42 10.01
N LEU A 103 -3.77 -7.78 8.94
CA LEU A 103 -5.15 -7.31 8.81
C LEU A 103 -6.15 -8.48 8.80
N LEU A 104 -5.90 -9.50 7.98
CA LEU A 104 -6.74 -10.70 7.92
C LEU A 104 -6.77 -11.48 9.24
N ALA A 105 -5.61 -11.65 9.89
CA ALA A 105 -5.54 -12.33 11.17
C ALA A 105 -6.25 -11.55 12.29
N TRP A 106 -6.17 -10.22 12.25
CA TRP A 106 -6.92 -9.37 13.17
C TRP A 106 -8.42 -9.50 12.96
N ALA A 107 -8.91 -9.41 11.72
CA ALA A 107 -10.32 -9.56 11.39
C ALA A 107 -10.87 -10.92 11.88
N ARG A 108 -10.16 -12.01 11.58
CA ARG A 108 -10.49 -13.37 12.06
C ARG A 108 -10.49 -13.50 13.59
N SER A 109 -9.67 -12.71 14.29
CA SER A 109 -9.66 -12.72 15.76
C SER A 109 -10.91 -12.07 16.38
N LYS A 110 -11.58 -11.16 15.65
CA LYS A 110 -12.81 -10.49 16.12
C LYS A 110 -14.05 -11.38 16.04
N VAL A 111 -14.06 -12.28 15.07
CA VAL A 111 -15.16 -13.21 14.81
C VAL A 111 -15.15 -14.44 15.74
N GLY A 112 -14.10 -14.63 16.56
CA GLY A 112 -14.01 -15.74 17.51
C GLY A 112 -13.09 -16.89 17.07
N GLY A 113 -11.99 -16.58 16.37
CA GLY A 113 -10.91 -17.51 16.06
C GLY A 113 -9.74 -17.46 17.04
N LYS A 114 -8.52 -17.76 16.54
CA LYS A 114 -7.28 -17.59 17.30
C LYS A 114 -7.13 -16.14 17.72
N SER A 115 -6.76 -15.89 18.97
CA SER A 115 -6.51 -14.51 19.44
C SER A 115 -5.37 -13.88 18.65
N PHE A 116 -5.51 -12.60 18.31
CA PHE A 116 -4.50 -11.86 17.53
C PHE A 116 -3.11 -11.93 18.19
N ARG A 117 -3.05 -11.79 19.52
CA ARG A 117 -1.81 -11.95 20.30
C ARG A 117 -1.15 -13.30 20.06
N ARG A 118 -1.93 -14.40 20.08
CA ARG A 118 -1.41 -15.75 19.83
C ARG A 118 -0.98 -15.93 18.39
N TRP A 119 -1.66 -15.32 17.43
CA TRP A 119 -1.24 -15.30 16.04
C TRP A 119 0.11 -14.57 15.87
N CYS A 120 0.26 -13.39 16.45
CA CYS A 120 1.52 -12.63 16.39
C CYS A 120 2.70 -13.47 16.89
N PHE A 121 2.58 -14.13 18.05
CA PHE A 121 3.69 -14.92 18.60
C PHE A 121 3.90 -16.27 17.92
N LYS A 122 2.84 -17.02 17.59
CA LYS A 122 2.97 -18.41 17.11
C LYS A 122 3.05 -18.56 15.61
N VAL A 123 2.47 -17.65 14.84
CA VAL A 123 2.39 -17.76 13.37
C VAL A 123 3.43 -16.87 12.70
N GLU A 124 3.51 -15.60 13.10
CA GLU A 124 4.49 -14.67 12.51
C GLU A 124 5.77 -14.48 13.35
N GLY A 125 5.77 -14.83 14.64
CA GLY A 125 6.93 -14.63 15.51
C GLY A 125 7.20 -13.15 15.83
N ILE A 126 6.16 -12.31 15.87
CA ILE A 126 6.25 -10.86 16.02
C ILE A 126 5.62 -10.39 17.34
N HIS A 127 6.11 -9.28 17.87
CA HIS A 127 5.51 -8.63 19.03
C HIS A 127 4.09 -8.10 18.71
N PRO A 128 3.10 -8.24 19.62
CA PRO A 128 1.72 -7.81 19.37
C PRO A 128 1.56 -6.34 18.96
N GLU A 129 2.39 -5.44 19.47
CA GLU A 129 2.36 -4.02 19.09
C GLU A 129 2.76 -3.80 17.63
N THR A 130 3.79 -4.49 17.16
CA THR A 130 4.19 -4.44 15.75
C THR A 130 3.08 -4.99 14.86
N GLY A 131 2.39 -6.05 15.30
CA GLY A 131 1.18 -6.55 14.62
C GLY A 131 0.05 -5.51 14.56
N ARG A 132 -0.23 -4.81 15.67
CA ARG A 132 -1.24 -3.72 15.70
C ARG A 132 -0.89 -2.60 14.73
N ARG A 133 0.36 -2.15 14.74
CA ARG A 133 0.85 -1.09 13.83
C ARG A 133 0.75 -1.49 12.36
N ARG A 134 1.11 -2.74 12.02
CA ARG A 134 0.94 -3.26 10.65
C ARG A 134 -0.52 -3.27 10.20
N LYS A 135 -1.43 -3.65 11.11
CA LYS A 135 -2.87 -3.62 10.86
C LYS A 135 -3.37 -2.18 10.66
N ASP A 136 -2.96 -1.24 11.51
CA ASP A 136 -3.36 0.18 11.38
C ASP A 136 -2.84 0.79 10.07
N ARG A 137 -1.59 0.52 9.70
CA ARG A 137 -1.02 0.94 8.39
C ARG A 137 -1.76 0.34 7.21
N ALA A 138 -2.15 -0.94 7.27
CA ALA A 138 -2.91 -1.57 6.20
C ALA A 138 -4.25 -0.85 5.98
N LEU A 139 -4.95 -0.51 7.07
CA LEU A 139 -6.21 0.23 7.01
C LEU A 139 -6.02 1.65 6.46
N GLU A 140 -4.97 2.36 6.90
CA GLU A 140 -4.62 3.69 6.40
C GLU A 140 -4.33 3.65 4.88
N LYS A 141 -3.54 2.68 4.40
CA LYS A 141 -3.24 2.51 2.96
C LYS A 141 -4.49 2.23 2.13
N ILE A 142 -5.36 1.33 2.59
CA ILE A 142 -6.62 1.03 1.90
C ILE A 142 -7.53 2.27 1.88
N SER A 143 -7.59 3.01 2.98
CA SER A 143 -8.37 4.26 3.03
C SER A 143 -7.84 5.31 2.05
N ALA A 144 -6.52 5.43 1.91
CA ALA A 144 -5.87 6.34 0.97
C ALA A 144 -6.05 5.89 -0.50
N TYR A 145 -6.04 4.58 -0.75
CA TYR A 145 -6.35 4.01 -2.07
C TYR A 145 -7.77 4.36 -2.50
N LEU A 146 -8.75 4.12 -1.64
CA LEU A 146 -10.16 4.43 -1.91
C LEU A 146 -10.44 5.94 -1.97
N GLY A 147 -9.64 6.75 -1.28
CA GLY A 147 -9.70 8.22 -1.32
C GLY A 147 -9.11 8.84 -2.59
N GLY A 148 -8.64 8.06 -3.57
CA GLY A 148 -8.16 8.57 -4.86
C GLY A 148 -6.73 9.10 -4.85
N ARG A 149 -5.87 8.65 -3.91
CA ARG A 149 -4.45 9.05 -3.80
C ARG A 149 -4.23 10.57 -3.89
N PRO A 150 -4.77 11.38 -2.96
CA PRO A 150 -4.63 12.84 -3.02
C PRO A 150 -3.18 13.34 -2.84
N MET A 151 -2.28 12.51 -2.31
CA MET A 151 -0.87 12.81 -2.10
C MET A 151 0.01 11.89 -2.97
N GLN A 152 0.95 12.47 -3.72
CA GLN A 152 1.96 11.69 -4.48
C GLN A 152 2.92 10.90 -3.57
N HIS A 153 3.02 11.27 -2.28
CA HIS A 153 3.94 10.67 -1.31
C HIS A 153 3.31 9.63 -0.38
N ASN A 154 2.21 8.98 -0.79
CA ASN A 154 1.57 7.92 0.01
C ASN A 154 2.45 6.67 0.21
N GLU A 155 3.53 6.54 -0.58
CA GLU A 155 4.49 5.43 -0.52
C GLU A 155 5.46 5.53 0.67
N ASN A 156 5.55 6.70 1.33
CA ASN A 156 6.30 6.91 2.57
C ASN A 156 5.33 7.01 3.77
N PRO A 157 4.76 5.90 4.25
CA PRO A 157 4.01 5.91 5.49
C PRO A 157 4.95 6.24 6.66
N GLU A 158 4.45 6.96 7.67
CA GLU A 158 5.23 7.23 8.89
C GLU A 158 5.80 5.93 9.46
N ILE A 159 7.12 5.80 9.37
CA ILE A 159 7.86 4.75 10.04
C ILE A 159 7.94 5.14 11.52
N ARG A 160 6.87 4.90 12.28
CA ARG A 160 6.77 5.10 13.75
C ARG A 160 7.79 4.30 14.60
N VAL A 161 8.79 3.71 13.97
CA VAL A 161 9.89 2.96 14.61
C VAL A 161 11.20 3.74 14.51
N LEU A 162 11.38 4.52 13.45
CA LEU A 162 12.51 5.41 13.33
C LEU A 162 12.20 6.67 14.13
N HIS A 163 13.21 7.22 14.80
CA HIS A 163 13.11 8.58 15.31
C HIS A 163 12.67 9.50 14.18
N VAL A 164 11.84 10.50 14.49
CA VAL A 164 11.53 11.60 13.58
C VAL A 164 12.87 12.03 12.99
N GLY A 165 13.02 11.88 11.67
CA GLY A 165 14.21 12.37 10.97
C GLY A 165 14.35 13.84 11.29
N THR A 166 15.58 14.35 11.35
CA THR A 166 15.86 15.75 11.62
C THR A 166 14.92 16.61 10.77
N GLU A 167 13.97 17.29 11.40
CA GLU A 167 13.17 18.28 10.72
C GLU A 167 14.17 19.32 10.22
N ILE A 168 14.29 19.49 8.90
CA ILE A 168 14.98 20.65 8.33
C ILE A 168 14.01 21.84 8.51
N GLY A 169 13.73 22.17 9.76
CA GLY A 169 13.19 23.45 10.14
C GLY A 169 14.38 24.37 10.33
N ASP A 170 14.36 25.54 9.70
CA ASP A 170 15.32 26.59 9.99
C ASP A 170 15.24 26.88 11.50
N VAL A 171 16.21 26.39 12.27
CA VAL A 171 16.38 26.75 13.67
C VAL A 171 16.88 28.19 13.69
N SER A 172 15.95 29.15 13.59
CA SER A 172 16.26 30.58 13.64
C SER A 172 16.80 31.01 15.01
N ALA A 173 16.66 30.15 16.03
CA ALA A 173 17.06 30.45 17.41
C ALA A 173 18.57 30.57 17.63
N THR A 174 19.42 29.98 16.78
CA THR A 174 20.88 30.03 16.97
C THR A 174 21.55 31.27 16.36
N PHE A 175 20.82 32.09 15.60
CA PHE A 175 21.38 33.30 14.98
C PHE A 175 21.22 34.57 15.81
N ALA A 176 20.40 34.56 16.86
CA ALA A 176 20.06 35.79 17.58
C ALA A 176 20.94 36.08 18.82
N GLU A 177 21.46 35.08 19.52
CA GLU A 177 21.98 35.32 20.88
C GLU A 177 23.43 34.86 21.17
N ASP A 178 24.10 34.12 20.28
CA ASP A 178 25.47 33.62 20.58
C ASP A 178 26.48 33.75 19.43
N ALA A 179 26.29 34.75 18.56
CA ALA A 179 27.33 35.21 17.65
C ALA A 179 28.06 36.40 18.28
N GLY A 180 28.77 36.14 19.39
CA GLY A 180 29.84 37.03 19.80
C GLY A 180 30.74 37.27 18.59
N LYS A 181 30.96 38.53 18.22
CA LYS A 181 31.79 38.93 17.06
C LYS A 181 33.08 38.13 17.08
N ARG A 182 33.18 37.10 16.24
CA ARG A 182 34.42 36.36 16.03
C ARG A 182 35.26 37.22 15.10
N ASP A 183 36.08 38.06 15.70
CA ASP A 183 37.14 38.75 14.97
C ASP A 183 38.02 37.70 14.28
N GLY A 184 37.84 37.53 12.97
CA GLY A 184 38.79 36.79 12.11
C GLY A 184 38.30 35.53 11.40
N LEU A 185 37.00 35.20 11.36
CA LEU A 185 36.53 34.00 10.63
C LEU A 185 35.35 34.25 9.67
N ASP A 186 35.36 35.35 8.94
CA ASP A 186 34.35 35.62 7.89
C ASP A 186 34.69 34.95 6.54
N HIS A 187 35.89 34.39 6.40
CA HIS A 187 36.35 33.76 5.17
C HIS A 187 37.07 32.43 5.45
N TRP A 188 36.66 31.37 4.75
CA TRP A 188 37.32 30.07 4.68
C TRP A 188 38.61 30.11 3.82
N LEU A 189 38.89 31.26 3.20
CA LEU A 189 40.00 31.49 2.30
C LEU A 189 41.05 32.39 2.97
N SER A 190 42.33 32.04 2.85
CA SER A 190 43.45 32.87 3.30
C SER A 190 43.42 34.25 2.61
N PRO A 191 43.69 35.36 3.32
CA PRO A 191 43.76 36.71 2.75
C PRO A 191 44.73 36.84 1.56
N ASP A 192 45.72 35.95 1.46
CA ASP A 192 46.75 35.95 0.42
C ASP A 192 46.49 34.95 -0.72
N ALA A 193 45.33 34.31 -0.77
CA ALA A 193 45.01 33.33 -1.83
C ALA A 193 44.88 33.96 -3.23
N PHE A 194 44.77 35.30 -3.31
CA PHE A 194 44.65 36.06 -4.56
C PHE A 194 45.66 37.20 -4.64
N THR A 195 46.96 36.94 -4.47
CA THR A 195 47.98 37.92 -4.83
C THR A 195 49.10 37.29 -5.67
N ARG A 196 49.20 37.80 -6.92
CA ARG A 196 50.38 37.84 -7.85
C ARG A 196 50.40 37.03 -9.16
N ASN A 197 49.30 36.47 -9.64
CA ASN A 197 49.25 35.99 -11.05
C ASN A 197 48.43 36.88 -12.00
N PHE A 198 47.69 37.86 -11.47
CA PHE A 198 46.96 38.83 -12.28
C PHE A 198 47.41 40.24 -11.90
N SER A 199 48.56 40.65 -12.42
CA SER A 199 48.81 42.07 -12.60
C SER A 199 47.73 42.60 -13.55
N LEU A 200 46.91 43.53 -13.07
CA LEU A 200 45.88 44.23 -13.86
C LEU A 200 46.44 44.88 -15.14
N ASP A 201 47.76 45.09 -15.20
CA ASP A 201 48.50 45.63 -16.35
C ASP A 201 48.72 44.65 -17.52
N GLN A 202 48.31 43.39 -17.43
CA GLN A 202 48.60 42.37 -18.46
C GLN A 202 47.35 41.84 -19.21
N ALA A 203 46.22 42.52 -19.12
CA ALA A 203 45.02 42.17 -19.89
C ALA A 203 44.98 42.96 -21.22
N ASP A 204 45.73 42.49 -22.23
CA ASP A 204 45.78 43.12 -23.55
C ASP A 204 44.51 42.75 -24.39
N PHE A 205 43.48 43.60 -24.32
CA PHE A 205 42.20 43.43 -25.02
C PHE A 205 42.20 43.97 -26.46
N SER A 206 43.37 44.28 -27.03
CA SER A 206 43.52 44.79 -28.41
C SER A 206 42.87 43.90 -29.48
N TRP A 207 42.85 42.58 -29.27
CA TRP A 207 42.21 41.62 -30.19
C TRP A 207 40.68 41.77 -30.24
N ALA A 208 40.05 42.08 -29.10
CA ALA A 208 38.60 42.25 -28.99
C ALA A 208 38.15 43.52 -29.71
N ALA A 209 38.92 44.61 -29.58
CA ALA A 209 38.72 45.85 -30.33
C ALA A 209 38.80 45.61 -31.85
N LYS A 210 39.84 44.91 -32.32
CA LYS A 210 40.03 44.58 -33.75
C LYS A 210 38.91 43.68 -34.32
N ARG A 211 38.29 42.83 -33.50
CA ARG A 211 37.16 41.98 -33.92
C ARG A 211 35.86 42.78 -34.01
N ASN A 212 35.60 43.68 -33.08
CA ASN A 212 34.44 44.57 -33.11
C ASN A 212 34.49 45.54 -34.30
N GLU A 213 35.66 46.04 -34.66
CA GLU A 213 35.82 46.91 -35.82
C GLU A 213 35.54 46.17 -37.14
N ARG A 214 36.01 44.92 -37.29
CA ARG A 214 35.64 44.06 -38.42
C ARG A 214 34.14 43.79 -38.48
N ARG A 215 33.46 43.64 -37.33
CA ARG A 215 32.00 43.48 -37.28
C ARG A 215 31.29 44.72 -37.81
N ARG A 216 31.70 45.92 -37.39
CA ARG A 216 31.15 47.19 -37.88
C ARG A 216 31.35 47.37 -39.39
N GLN A 217 32.51 47.00 -39.92
CA GLN A 217 32.77 47.07 -41.37
C GLN A 217 31.85 46.13 -42.16
N ARG A 218 31.63 44.90 -41.68
CA ARG A 218 30.70 43.94 -42.31
C ARG A 218 29.26 44.44 -42.29
N GLU A 219 28.81 44.99 -41.17
CA GLU A 219 27.46 45.57 -41.06
C GLU A 219 27.28 46.79 -41.97
N ALA A 220 28.29 47.65 -42.07
CA ALA A 220 28.27 48.78 -42.99
C ALA A 220 28.24 48.33 -44.47
N ALA A 221 29.00 47.30 -44.83
CA ALA A 221 28.99 46.71 -46.17
C ALA A 221 27.63 46.06 -46.49
N ALA A 222 27.07 45.29 -45.54
CA ALA A 222 25.74 44.69 -45.67
C ALA A 222 24.65 45.75 -45.83
N ARG A 223 24.71 46.85 -45.08
CA ARG A 223 23.79 48.00 -45.23
C ARG A 223 23.91 48.67 -46.60
N LYS A 224 25.12 48.84 -47.14
CA LYS A 224 25.33 49.40 -48.48
C LYS A 224 24.79 48.46 -49.57
N GLN A 225 25.04 47.17 -49.48
CA GLN A 225 24.49 46.16 -50.41
C GLN A 225 22.97 46.09 -50.33
N ALA A 226 22.38 46.15 -49.13
CA ALA A 226 20.94 46.18 -48.96
C ALA A 226 20.30 47.43 -49.59
N LYS A 227 20.95 48.60 -49.44
CA LYS A 227 20.50 49.83 -50.11
C LYS A 227 20.64 49.77 -51.63
N GLN A 228 21.69 49.14 -52.16
CA GLN A 228 21.86 48.94 -53.62
C GLN A 228 20.90 47.92 -54.22
N LYS A 229 20.44 46.92 -53.45
CA LYS A 229 19.40 45.97 -53.88
C LYS A 229 17.97 46.52 -53.78
N ALA A 230 17.78 47.60 -53.01
CA ALA A 230 16.49 48.24 -52.80
C ALA A 230 16.25 49.47 -53.70
N ALA A 231 17.23 49.82 -54.55
CA ALA A 231 17.14 50.82 -55.61
C ALA A 231 17.09 50.11 -56.97
#